data_AF-A0A559PSY1-F1
#
_entry.id   AF-A0A559PSY1-F1
#
_cell.length_a   1.000
_cell.length_b   1.000
_cell.length_c   1.000
_cell.angle_alpha   90.00
_cell.angle_beta   90.00
_cell.angle_gamma   90.00
#
_symmetry.space_group_name_H-M   'P 1'
#
loop_
_entity.id
_entity.type
_entity.pdbx_description
1 polymer ?
#
loop_
_entity_poly.entity_id
_entity_poly.type
_entity_poly.pdbx_seq_one_letter_code
_entity_poly.pdbx_strand_id
1 'polypeptide(L)'
;MIKPLLNLKFPTLKSFQFYSFLLFFVLSITNSMAQETLSSDELFINARTAAFDEDDYPKAIRITKQALEISPDYSDIRIFLGRLYTWTDEVELARKEFDRVIKTNPGYEDAHLAYGYLEYWNDNPEKALEVIQPGIEKNPASKGLLMLKAKIQNNLGQFTEANTTLGELLVFHPNYSEARAFSQTIKDLSSKNQIGVDYDFVYFDERFSDPWHLGSISYGRRTPLGSVTGRLNYANRFTTNGVQFEIDAYPRISDTFYAYVSGGISENGGIFPRYRAGFSLYANLPKSFEADVGFRFLSFSSSTWIYTASIGKYYSNYWFNLRTYLTPSNNSLSKSISLTVRYYLAGADDYLSLRIGTGLSPDRPENYYLYNIDDEIIGSLDQEDLKSTNIFLGYRKSIKQSNIFFMEVGAENQEYALDKKGYQFTIGAGFTKRF
;
A
#
# COMPACT_ATOMS: atom_id res chain seq x y z
N MET A 1 -81.44 48.89 32.24
CA MET A 1 -81.67 50.10 31.42
C MET A 1 -80.32 50.71 31.09
N ILE A 2 -79.84 50.51 29.85
CA ILE A 2 -78.55 50.99 29.35
C ILE A 2 -78.78 52.36 28.69
N LYS A 3 -78.02 53.38 29.09
CA LYS A 3 -77.95 54.70 28.43
C LYS A 3 -76.71 54.74 27.52
N PRO A 4 -76.81 55.28 26.30
CA PRO A 4 -75.72 55.27 25.32
C PRO A 4 -74.94 56.58 25.27
N LEU A 5 -73.76 56.50 24.63
CA LEU A 5 -73.15 57.42 23.65
C LEU A 5 -71.68 57.72 23.94
N LEU A 6 -70.80 57.27 23.04
CA LEU A 6 -69.59 58.02 22.69
C LEU A 6 -69.49 58.15 21.17
N ASN A 7 -69.48 59.40 20.72
CA ASN A 7 -69.30 59.84 19.34
C ASN A 7 -67.90 59.49 18.82
N LEU A 8 -67.81 58.62 17.81
CA LEU A 8 -66.61 58.46 16.97
C LEU A 8 -66.82 59.25 15.67
N LYS A 9 -66.05 60.32 15.49
CA LYS A 9 -65.97 61.05 14.21
C LYS A 9 -65.12 60.23 13.23
N PHE A 10 -65.74 59.79 12.13
CA PHE A 10 -65.03 59.11 11.04
C PHE A 10 -64.22 60.12 10.21
N PRO A 11 -63.02 59.74 9.72
CA PRO A 11 -62.21 60.59 8.84
C PRO A 11 -62.95 60.88 7.52
N THR A 12 -62.82 62.08 6.97
CA THR A 12 -63.41 62.47 5.67
C THR A 12 -62.71 61.76 4.51
N LEU A 13 -63.44 61.48 3.41
CA LEU A 13 -63.00 60.67 2.26
C LEU A 13 -61.61 61.04 1.70
N LYS A 14 -61.20 62.32 1.77
CA LYS A 14 -59.88 62.80 1.35
C LYS A 14 -58.72 62.31 2.22
N SER A 15 -58.94 62.15 3.52
CA SER A 15 -57.92 61.62 4.45
C SER A 15 -57.68 60.13 4.21
N PHE A 16 -58.73 59.37 3.88
CA PHE A 16 -58.61 57.95 3.55
C PHE A 16 -57.80 57.70 2.27
N GLN A 17 -57.99 58.52 1.23
CA GLN A 17 -57.18 58.44 0.01
C GLN A 17 -55.70 58.77 0.25
N PHE A 18 -55.40 59.75 1.11
CA PHE A 18 -54.03 60.12 1.46
C PHE A 18 -53.31 59.00 2.25
N TYR A 19 -53.96 58.40 3.24
CA TYR A 19 -53.38 57.27 3.99
C TYR A 19 -53.24 56.01 3.13
N SER A 20 -54.18 55.76 2.20
CA SER A 20 -54.08 54.64 1.26
C SER A 20 -52.91 54.82 0.28
N PHE A 21 -52.68 56.05 -0.20
CA PHE A 21 -51.53 56.37 -1.05
C PHE A 21 -50.20 56.28 -0.31
N LEU A 22 -50.15 56.74 0.96
CA LEU A 22 -48.97 56.61 1.81
C LEU A 22 -48.65 55.14 2.12
N LEU A 23 -49.67 54.30 2.37
CA LEU A 23 -49.50 52.86 2.59
C LEU A 23 -48.99 52.17 1.32
N PHE A 24 -49.51 52.53 0.14
CA PHE A 24 -49.05 51.98 -1.14
C PHE A 24 -47.61 52.42 -1.45
N PHE A 25 -47.24 53.65 -1.11
CA PHE A 25 -45.88 54.17 -1.27
C PHE A 25 -44.90 53.49 -0.31
N VAL A 26 -45.27 53.28 0.97
CA VAL A 26 -44.46 52.55 1.94
C VAL A 26 -44.31 51.07 1.53
N LEU A 27 -45.38 50.41 1.06
CA LEU A 27 -45.34 49.04 0.54
C LEU A 27 -44.48 48.91 -0.74
N SER A 28 -44.44 49.96 -1.56
CA SER A 28 -43.58 50.00 -2.76
C SER A 28 -42.10 50.19 -2.40
N ILE A 29 -41.82 50.97 -1.34
CA ILE A 29 -40.45 51.19 -0.83
C ILE A 29 -39.93 49.94 -0.10
N THR A 30 -40.77 49.23 0.66
CA THR A 30 -40.36 48.00 1.35
C THR A 30 -40.08 46.85 0.39
N ASN A 31 -40.76 46.78 -0.75
CA ASN A 31 -40.48 45.78 -1.79
C ASN A 31 -39.14 46.02 -2.52
N SER A 32 -38.60 47.25 -2.49
CA SER A 32 -37.28 47.55 -3.06
C SER A 32 -36.10 47.30 -2.11
N MET A 33 -36.37 47.11 -0.81
CA MET A 33 -35.34 47.02 0.25
C MET A 33 -35.12 45.60 0.78
N ALA A 34 -35.76 44.57 0.21
CA ALA A 34 -35.74 43.19 0.74
C ALA A 34 -35.25 42.13 -0.24
N GLN A 35 -34.37 42.49 -1.19
CA GLN A 35 -33.62 41.50 -1.96
C GLN A 35 -32.26 41.31 -1.28
N GLU A 36 -32.17 40.41 -0.30
CA GLU A 36 -30.88 39.91 0.19
C GLU A 36 -30.17 39.28 -1.01
N THR A 37 -29.16 39.97 -1.54
CA THR A 37 -28.32 39.46 -2.62
C THR A 37 -27.32 38.52 -1.97
N LEU A 38 -27.49 37.22 -2.23
CA LEU A 38 -26.56 36.20 -1.74
C LEU A 38 -25.14 36.51 -2.19
N SER A 39 -24.18 36.36 -1.28
CA SER A 39 -22.76 36.48 -1.58
C SER A 39 -22.27 35.35 -2.49
N SER A 40 -21.11 35.52 -3.13
CA SER A 40 -20.51 34.43 -3.93
C SER A 40 -20.21 33.18 -3.09
N ASP A 41 -19.88 33.33 -1.81
CA ASP A 41 -19.61 32.20 -0.92
C ASP A 41 -20.89 31.42 -0.57
N GLU A 42 -22.00 32.12 -0.29
CA GLU A 42 -23.29 31.48 -0.05
C GLU A 42 -23.82 30.80 -1.31
N LEU A 43 -23.68 31.43 -2.48
CA LEU A 43 -24.00 30.80 -3.75
C LEU A 43 -23.10 29.58 -4.01
N PHE A 44 -21.82 29.64 -3.65
CA PHE A 44 -20.92 28.50 -3.78
C PHE A 44 -21.34 27.33 -2.89
N ILE A 45 -21.73 27.59 -1.64
CA ILE A 45 -22.30 26.57 -0.74
C ILE A 45 -23.57 25.97 -1.36
N ASN A 46 -24.50 26.80 -1.82
CA ASN A 46 -25.75 26.35 -2.44
C ASN A 46 -25.51 25.53 -3.71
N ALA A 47 -24.52 25.89 -4.52
CA ALA A 47 -24.13 25.13 -5.70
C ALA A 47 -23.57 23.76 -5.33
N ARG A 48 -22.78 23.67 -4.24
CA ARG A 48 -22.26 22.41 -3.72
C ARG A 48 -23.37 21.53 -3.14
N THR A 49 -24.32 22.09 -2.40
CA THR A 49 -25.51 21.36 -1.94
C THR A 49 -26.32 20.83 -3.12
N ALA A 50 -26.57 21.65 -4.14
CA ALA A 50 -27.27 21.18 -5.35
C ALA A 50 -26.52 20.03 -6.04
N ALA A 51 -25.19 20.07 -6.11
CA ALA A 51 -24.40 19.03 -6.76
C ALA A 51 -24.26 17.73 -5.95
N PHE A 52 -24.05 17.83 -4.63
CA PHE A 52 -23.67 16.68 -3.80
C PHE A 52 -24.82 16.13 -2.94
N ASP A 53 -25.78 16.96 -2.55
CA ASP A 53 -26.89 16.55 -1.69
C ASP A 53 -28.17 16.30 -2.53
N GLU A 54 -28.34 17.03 -3.63
CA GLU A 54 -29.53 16.94 -4.49
C GLU A 54 -29.28 16.23 -5.84
N ASP A 55 -28.02 15.96 -6.21
CA ASP A 55 -27.60 15.43 -7.51
C ASP A 55 -28.10 16.26 -8.74
N ASP A 56 -28.42 17.54 -8.54
CA ASP A 56 -28.93 18.45 -9.58
C ASP A 56 -27.79 19.30 -10.19
N TYR A 57 -27.03 18.68 -11.10
CA TYR A 57 -25.94 19.34 -11.82
C TYR A 57 -26.38 20.58 -12.63
N PRO A 58 -27.51 20.58 -13.36
CA PRO A 58 -27.98 21.78 -14.06
C PRO A 58 -28.24 22.96 -13.12
N LYS A 59 -28.86 22.71 -11.96
CA LYS A 59 -29.05 23.75 -10.92
C LYS A 59 -27.71 24.20 -10.36
N ALA A 60 -26.81 23.29 -10.03
CA ALA A 60 -25.47 23.61 -9.53
C ALA A 60 -24.69 24.49 -10.51
N ILE A 61 -24.71 24.18 -11.81
CA ILE A 61 -24.05 24.98 -12.85
C ILE A 61 -24.64 26.39 -12.91
N ARG A 62 -25.96 26.53 -12.87
CA ARG A 62 -26.63 27.85 -12.87
C ARG A 62 -26.22 28.69 -11.67
N ILE A 63 -26.26 28.10 -10.46
CA ILE A 63 -25.89 28.81 -9.22
C ILE A 63 -24.39 29.17 -9.23
N THR A 64 -23.53 28.27 -9.70
CA THR A 64 -22.08 28.53 -9.80
C THR A 64 -21.79 29.68 -10.76
N LYS A 65 -22.51 29.78 -11.89
CA LYS A 65 -22.40 30.92 -12.80
C LYS A 65 -22.83 32.23 -12.14
N GLN A 66 -23.91 32.24 -11.37
CA GLN A 66 -24.34 33.41 -10.60
C GLN A 66 -23.26 33.83 -9.59
N ALA A 67 -22.61 32.87 -8.93
CA ALA A 67 -21.51 33.15 -8.00
C ALA A 67 -20.32 33.83 -8.71
N LEU A 68 -20.00 33.39 -9.94
CA LEU A 68 -18.94 33.98 -10.76
C LEU A 68 -19.32 35.32 -11.41
N GLU A 69 -20.61 35.65 -11.53
CA GLU A 69 -21.04 37.00 -11.91
C GLU A 69 -20.71 38.02 -10.80
N ILE A 70 -20.79 37.60 -9.54
CA ILE A 70 -20.44 38.44 -8.37
C ILE A 70 -18.92 38.49 -8.18
N SER A 71 -18.26 37.34 -8.27
CA SER A 71 -16.82 37.21 -8.03
C SER A 71 -16.11 36.52 -9.21
N PRO A 72 -15.84 37.24 -10.32
CA PRO A 72 -15.29 36.64 -11.54
C PRO A 72 -13.94 35.96 -11.35
N ASP A 73 -13.08 36.44 -10.46
CA ASP A 73 -11.72 35.91 -10.31
C ASP A 73 -11.60 34.84 -9.21
N TYR A 74 -12.73 34.38 -8.65
CA TYR A 74 -12.72 33.35 -7.60
C TYR A 74 -12.34 31.98 -8.16
N SER A 75 -11.10 31.58 -7.91
CA SER A 75 -10.50 30.36 -8.48
C SER A 75 -11.23 29.08 -8.06
N ASP A 76 -11.56 28.91 -6.77
CA ASP A 76 -12.26 27.71 -6.28
C ASP A 76 -13.64 27.52 -6.93
N ILE A 77 -14.43 28.59 -7.05
CA ILE A 77 -15.75 28.57 -7.69
C ILE A 77 -15.61 28.22 -9.18
N ARG A 78 -14.58 28.76 -9.84
CA ARG A 78 -14.31 28.49 -11.26
C ARG A 78 -13.85 27.05 -11.50
N ILE A 79 -13.00 26.50 -10.64
CA ILE A 79 -12.63 25.07 -10.68
C ILE A 79 -13.86 24.20 -10.44
N PHE A 80 -14.71 24.57 -9.50
CA PHE A 80 -15.95 23.83 -9.25
C PHE A 80 -16.85 23.83 -10.47
N LEU A 81 -16.99 24.96 -11.19
CA LEU A 81 -17.69 24.99 -12.47
C LEU A 81 -17.04 24.05 -13.51
N GLY A 82 -15.72 24.04 -13.61
CA GLY A 82 -14.99 23.11 -14.47
C GLY A 82 -15.23 21.63 -14.10
N ARG A 83 -15.33 21.30 -12.81
CA ARG A 83 -15.68 19.95 -12.32
C ARG A 83 -17.11 19.58 -12.65
N LEU A 84 -18.07 20.49 -12.47
CA LEU A 84 -19.45 20.27 -12.87
C LEU A 84 -19.53 19.95 -14.37
N TYR A 85 -18.84 20.73 -15.20
CA TYR A 85 -18.73 20.43 -16.63
C TYR A 85 -18.06 19.11 -16.93
N THR A 86 -17.05 18.71 -16.16
CA THR A 86 -16.42 17.39 -16.28
C THR A 86 -17.41 16.27 -15.97
N TRP A 87 -18.20 16.40 -14.90
CA TRP A 87 -19.19 15.39 -14.50
C TRP A 87 -20.41 15.31 -15.42
N THR A 88 -20.71 16.39 -16.14
CA THR A 88 -21.78 16.43 -17.15
C THR A 88 -21.28 16.24 -18.59
N ASP A 89 -20.04 15.76 -18.79
CA ASP A 89 -19.44 15.46 -20.10
C ASP A 89 -19.30 16.68 -21.04
N GLU A 90 -19.27 17.90 -20.49
CA GLU A 90 -19.09 19.17 -21.19
C GLU A 90 -17.60 19.54 -21.27
N VAL A 91 -16.80 18.67 -21.89
CA VAL A 91 -15.32 18.70 -21.87
C VAL A 91 -14.74 20.05 -22.26
N GLU A 92 -15.21 20.65 -23.35
CA GLU A 92 -14.70 21.94 -23.86
C GLU A 92 -14.98 23.11 -22.92
N LEU A 93 -16.10 23.06 -22.18
CA LEU A 93 -16.42 24.07 -21.19
C LEU A 93 -15.55 23.90 -19.95
N ALA A 94 -15.32 22.66 -19.52
CA ALA A 94 -14.41 22.36 -18.41
C ALA A 94 -12.98 22.86 -18.67
N ARG A 95 -12.43 22.57 -19.87
CA ARG A 95 -11.12 23.06 -20.32
C ARG A 95 -10.98 24.57 -20.17
N LYS A 96 -11.97 25.32 -20.67
CA LYS A 96 -11.98 26.79 -20.63
C LYS A 96 -11.97 27.33 -19.20
N GLU A 97 -12.71 26.70 -18.29
CA GLU A 97 -12.74 27.16 -16.90
C GLU A 97 -11.43 26.85 -16.16
N PHE A 98 -10.83 25.67 -16.37
CA PHE A 98 -9.52 25.35 -15.79
C PHE A 98 -8.40 26.24 -16.36
N ASP A 99 -8.39 26.47 -17.67
CA ASP A 99 -7.41 27.35 -18.34
C ASP A 99 -7.43 28.78 -17.77
N ARG A 100 -8.63 29.30 -17.47
CA ARG A 100 -8.75 30.63 -16.86
C ARG A 100 -8.07 30.71 -15.50
N VAL A 101 -8.21 29.66 -14.67
CA VAL A 101 -7.58 29.61 -13.35
C VAL A 101 -6.07 29.43 -13.48
N ILE A 102 -5.61 28.58 -14.38
CA ILE A 102 -4.17 28.35 -14.59
C ILE A 102 -3.49 29.62 -15.16
N LYS A 103 -4.17 30.39 -16.00
CA LYS A 103 -3.65 31.67 -16.52
C LYS A 103 -3.46 32.71 -15.43
N THR A 104 -4.38 32.79 -14.45
CA THR A 104 -4.28 33.75 -13.35
C THR A 104 -3.39 33.26 -12.22
N ASN A 105 -3.38 31.95 -11.95
CA ASN A 105 -2.55 31.31 -10.94
C ASN A 105 -1.89 30.03 -11.48
N PRO A 106 -0.71 30.15 -12.15
CA PRO A 106 -0.03 29.03 -12.79
C PRO A 106 0.51 27.94 -11.86
N GLY A 107 0.39 28.11 -10.54
CA GLY A 107 0.82 27.12 -9.55
C GLY A 107 -0.33 26.50 -8.76
N TYR A 108 -1.58 26.78 -9.15
CA TYR A 108 -2.74 26.36 -8.38
C TYR A 108 -2.98 24.86 -8.52
N GLU A 109 -2.54 24.11 -7.50
CA GLU A 109 -2.52 22.65 -7.48
C GLU A 109 -3.86 22.04 -7.90
N ASP A 110 -4.97 22.53 -7.33
CA ASP A 110 -6.29 21.94 -7.55
C ASP A 110 -6.81 22.12 -8.99
N ALA A 111 -6.43 23.23 -9.65
CA ALA A 111 -6.80 23.47 -11.05
C ALA A 111 -6.05 22.52 -11.98
N HIS A 112 -4.74 22.36 -11.79
CA HIS A 112 -3.93 21.40 -12.55
C HIS A 112 -4.41 19.96 -12.31
N LEU A 113 -4.73 19.61 -11.08
CA LEU A 113 -5.21 18.28 -10.73
C LEU A 113 -6.57 17.99 -11.37
N ALA A 114 -7.52 18.91 -11.27
CA ALA A 114 -8.85 18.77 -11.87
C ALA A 114 -8.76 18.69 -13.41
N TYR A 115 -7.93 19.53 -14.02
CA TYR A 115 -7.73 19.51 -15.47
C TYR A 115 -7.04 18.21 -15.93
N GLY A 116 -6.03 17.76 -15.21
CA GLY A 116 -5.38 16.48 -15.49
C GLY A 116 -6.35 15.31 -15.44
N TYR A 117 -7.26 15.25 -14.45
CA TYR A 117 -8.27 14.20 -14.37
C TYR A 117 -9.28 14.28 -15.51
N LEU A 118 -9.72 15.48 -15.91
CA LEU A 118 -10.57 15.67 -17.09
C LEU A 118 -9.94 15.01 -18.32
N GLU A 119 -8.68 15.34 -18.61
CA GLU A 119 -7.99 14.80 -19.80
C GLU A 119 -7.72 13.30 -19.68
N TYR A 120 -7.37 12.82 -18.48
CA TYR A 120 -7.14 11.40 -18.21
C TYR A 120 -8.41 10.56 -18.40
N TRP A 121 -9.58 11.04 -17.98
CA TRP A 121 -10.86 10.35 -18.15
C TRP A 121 -11.41 10.41 -19.59
N ASN A 122 -10.92 11.35 -20.39
CA ASN A 122 -11.29 11.52 -21.79
C ASN A 122 -10.26 10.94 -22.76
N ASP A 123 -9.50 9.93 -22.31
CA ASP A 123 -8.50 9.21 -23.11
C ASP A 123 -7.45 10.11 -23.79
N ASN A 124 -7.10 11.24 -23.16
CA ASN A 124 -6.03 12.15 -23.61
C ASN A 124 -4.84 12.16 -22.62
N PRO A 125 -4.17 11.02 -22.37
CA PRO A 125 -3.14 10.92 -21.34
C PRO A 125 -1.92 11.81 -21.59
N GLU A 126 -1.53 12.07 -22.85
CA GLU A 126 -0.45 13.01 -23.17
C GLU A 126 -0.81 14.44 -22.77
N LYS A 127 -2.05 14.86 -23.04
CA LYS A 127 -2.53 16.18 -22.64
C LYS A 127 -2.65 16.27 -21.12
N ALA A 128 -3.13 15.21 -20.48
CA ALA A 128 -3.18 15.11 -19.03
C ALA A 128 -1.80 15.32 -18.40
N LEU A 129 -0.74 14.73 -18.98
CA LEU A 129 0.63 14.91 -18.50
C LEU A 129 1.13 16.35 -18.70
N GLU A 130 0.83 16.96 -19.85
CA GLU A 130 1.18 18.35 -20.15
C GLU A 130 0.54 19.32 -19.14
N VAL A 131 -0.75 19.17 -18.84
CA VAL A 131 -1.47 20.09 -17.97
C VAL A 131 -1.07 19.96 -16.51
N ILE A 132 -0.68 18.77 -16.02
CA ILE A 132 -0.29 18.61 -14.61
C ILE A 132 1.16 19.01 -14.33
N GLN A 133 2.03 19.03 -15.35
CA GLN A 133 3.47 19.21 -15.18
C GLN A 133 3.83 20.57 -14.50
N PRO A 134 3.26 21.73 -14.91
CA PRO A 134 3.49 22.99 -14.20
C PRO A 134 3.01 22.96 -12.74
N GLY A 135 1.89 22.28 -12.47
CA GLY A 135 1.37 22.09 -11.11
C GLY A 135 2.35 21.32 -10.23
N ILE A 136 3.01 20.29 -10.77
CA ILE A 136 4.03 19.50 -10.06
C ILE A 136 5.29 20.32 -9.81
N GLU A 137 5.73 21.13 -10.79
CA GLU A 137 6.90 22.00 -10.63
C GLU A 137 6.72 23.01 -9.49
N LYS A 138 5.50 23.50 -9.28
CA LYS A 138 5.16 24.40 -8.18
C LYS A 138 4.86 23.67 -6.87
N ASN A 139 4.37 22.43 -6.95
CA ASN A 139 3.97 21.62 -5.80
C ASN A 139 4.60 20.21 -5.87
N PRO A 140 5.94 20.10 -5.70
CA PRO A 140 6.66 18.83 -5.93
C PRO A 140 6.31 17.72 -4.94
N ALA A 141 5.73 18.08 -3.78
CA ALA A 141 5.25 17.13 -2.79
C ALA A 141 3.73 16.87 -2.87
N SER A 142 3.05 17.34 -3.94
CA SER A 142 1.60 17.12 -4.10
C SER A 142 1.29 15.63 -4.23
N LYS A 143 0.57 15.11 -3.24
CA LYS A 143 0.10 13.72 -3.24
C LYS A 143 -0.82 13.45 -4.44
N GLY A 144 -1.72 14.39 -4.75
CA GLY A 144 -2.71 14.25 -5.82
C GLY A 144 -2.06 14.23 -7.20
N LEU A 145 -1.19 15.22 -7.49
CA LEU A 145 -0.58 15.37 -8.80
C LEU A 145 0.41 14.23 -9.10
N LEU A 146 1.24 13.83 -8.14
CA LEU A 146 2.17 12.70 -8.35
C LEU A 146 1.43 11.38 -8.53
N MET A 147 0.32 11.16 -7.81
CA MET A 147 -0.49 9.95 -8.00
C MET A 147 -1.15 9.93 -9.38
N LEU A 148 -1.70 11.06 -9.83
CA LEU A 148 -2.27 11.18 -11.16
C LEU A 148 -1.21 11.00 -12.26
N LYS A 149 -0.01 11.59 -12.10
CA LYS A 149 1.12 11.39 -13.02
C LYS A 149 1.47 9.90 -13.17
N ALA A 150 1.53 9.16 -12.06
CA ALA A 150 1.77 7.71 -12.12
C ALA A 150 0.64 6.95 -12.85
N LYS A 151 -0.63 7.35 -12.67
CA LYS A 151 -1.78 6.75 -13.38
C LYS A 151 -1.71 7.03 -14.89
N ILE A 152 -1.38 8.25 -15.27
CA ILE A 152 -1.18 8.66 -16.67
C ILE A 152 -0.03 7.88 -17.31
N GLN A 153 1.13 7.82 -16.65
CA GLN A 153 2.29 7.07 -17.13
C GLN A 153 1.97 5.58 -17.31
N ASN A 154 1.19 4.99 -16.40
CA ASN A 154 0.70 3.62 -16.55
C ASN A 154 -0.21 3.45 -17.77
N ASN A 155 -1.13 4.39 -18.02
CA ASN A 155 -2.00 4.36 -19.20
C ASN A 155 -1.19 4.46 -20.51
N LEU A 156 -0.11 5.24 -20.49
CA LEU A 156 0.87 5.35 -21.60
C LEU A 156 1.81 4.14 -21.73
N GLY A 157 1.73 3.13 -20.85
CA GLY A 157 2.65 1.98 -20.82
C GLY A 157 4.07 2.31 -20.31
N GLN A 158 4.27 3.50 -19.75
CA GLN A 158 5.53 4.01 -19.21
C GLN A 158 5.72 3.50 -17.77
N PHE A 159 5.82 2.18 -17.61
CA PHE A 159 5.82 1.54 -16.29
C PHE A 159 7.05 1.92 -15.44
N THR A 160 8.22 2.07 -16.05
CA THR A 160 9.45 2.45 -15.33
C THR A 160 9.35 3.86 -14.77
N GLU A 161 8.79 4.79 -15.55
CA GLU A 161 8.55 6.17 -15.17
C GLU A 161 7.46 6.26 -14.10
N ALA A 162 6.36 5.51 -14.27
CA ALA A 162 5.30 5.41 -13.27
C ALA A 162 5.83 4.95 -11.91
N ASN A 163 6.67 3.92 -11.88
CA ASN A 163 7.26 3.43 -10.64
C ASN A 163 8.24 4.44 -10.03
N THR A 164 8.95 5.22 -10.85
CA THR A 164 9.85 6.29 -10.38
C THR A 164 9.05 7.39 -9.70
N THR A 165 7.99 7.88 -10.35
CA THR A 165 7.04 8.86 -9.79
C THR A 165 6.43 8.37 -8.48
N LEU A 166 6.06 7.08 -8.40
CA LEU A 166 5.53 6.48 -7.16
C LEU A 166 6.58 6.41 -6.06
N GLY A 167 7.85 6.16 -6.39
CA GLY A 167 8.96 6.26 -5.44
C GLY A 167 9.11 7.67 -4.86
N GLU A 168 9.09 8.70 -5.71
CA GLU A 168 9.10 10.12 -5.28
C GLU A 168 7.91 10.44 -4.37
N LEU A 169 6.71 10.01 -4.76
CA LEU A 169 5.50 10.18 -3.96
C LEU A 169 5.62 9.54 -2.58
N LEU A 170 6.20 8.34 -2.49
CA LEU A 170 6.35 7.61 -1.23
C LEU A 170 7.47 8.15 -0.35
N VAL A 171 8.43 8.90 -0.91
CA VAL A 171 9.40 9.68 -0.10
C VAL A 171 8.70 10.81 0.65
N PHE A 172 7.82 11.57 -0.01
CA PHE A 172 7.07 12.65 0.63
C PHE A 172 5.91 12.15 1.49
N HIS A 173 5.23 11.09 1.05
CA HIS A 173 4.05 10.51 1.68
C HIS A 173 4.23 9.01 1.98
N PRO A 174 5.13 8.65 2.91
CA PRO A 174 5.37 7.28 3.36
C PRO A 174 4.14 6.42 3.55
N ASN A 175 3.08 7.01 4.14
CA ASN A 175 1.85 6.34 4.58
C ASN A 175 0.78 6.17 3.51
N TYR A 176 1.05 6.55 2.27
CA TYR A 176 0.02 6.51 1.23
C TYR A 176 -0.16 5.09 0.70
N SER A 177 -1.11 4.36 1.30
CA SER A 177 -1.41 2.95 0.99
C SER A 177 -1.75 2.72 -0.49
N GLU A 178 -2.51 3.62 -1.12
CA GLU A 178 -2.86 3.55 -2.54
C GLU A 178 -1.60 3.59 -3.42
N ALA A 179 -0.67 4.50 -3.16
CA ALA A 179 0.57 4.59 -3.92
C ALA A 179 1.49 3.37 -3.73
N ARG A 180 1.54 2.78 -2.53
CA ARG A 180 2.29 1.53 -2.30
C ARG A 180 1.70 0.36 -3.06
N ALA A 181 0.37 0.20 -2.99
CA ALA A 181 -0.34 -0.83 -3.73
C ALA A 181 -0.13 -0.66 -5.23
N PHE A 182 -0.25 0.57 -5.72
CA PHE A 182 -0.06 0.88 -7.12
C PHE A 182 1.39 0.67 -7.57
N SER A 183 2.38 1.03 -6.74
CA SER A 183 3.79 0.77 -7.03
C SER A 183 4.07 -0.73 -7.21
N GLN A 184 3.43 -1.60 -6.43
CA GLN A 184 3.56 -3.04 -6.66
C GLN A 184 2.94 -3.48 -7.97
N THR A 185 1.75 -2.98 -8.33
CA THR A 185 1.14 -3.24 -9.63
C THR A 185 2.05 -2.79 -10.78
N ILE A 186 2.63 -1.59 -10.70
CA ILE A 186 3.52 -1.07 -11.75
C ILE A 186 4.82 -1.88 -11.83
N LYS A 187 5.42 -2.25 -10.69
CA LYS A 187 6.58 -3.14 -10.67
C LYS A 187 6.29 -4.46 -11.37
N ASP A 188 5.13 -5.05 -11.08
CA ASP A 188 4.67 -6.29 -11.71
C ASP A 188 4.49 -6.14 -13.23
N LEU A 189 4.03 -4.97 -13.71
CA LEU A 189 3.88 -4.68 -15.13
C LEU A 189 5.22 -4.41 -15.84
N SER A 190 6.18 -3.82 -15.12
CA SER A 190 7.48 -3.40 -15.66
C SER A 190 8.47 -4.53 -15.91
N SER A 191 8.31 -5.70 -15.28
CA SER A 191 9.23 -6.84 -15.44
C SER A 191 8.51 -8.16 -15.23
N LYS A 192 8.44 -8.97 -16.29
CA LYS A 192 7.72 -10.25 -16.26
C LYS A 192 8.56 -11.38 -15.71
N ASN A 193 9.89 -11.28 -15.80
CA ASN A 193 10.78 -12.34 -15.40
C ASN A 193 11.81 -11.82 -14.41
N GLN A 194 12.33 -12.72 -13.59
CA GLN A 194 13.47 -12.46 -12.73
C GLN A 194 14.35 -13.69 -12.63
N ILE A 195 15.65 -13.48 -12.50
CA ILE A 195 16.61 -14.53 -12.13
C ILE A 195 17.34 -14.09 -10.87
N GLY A 196 17.46 -15.00 -9.90
CA GLY A 196 18.10 -14.75 -8.61
C GLY A 196 19.22 -15.75 -8.36
N VAL A 197 20.27 -15.28 -7.69
CA VAL A 197 21.31 -16.12 -7.10
C VAL A 197 21.50 -15.68 -5.66
N ASP A 198 21.47 -16.62 -4.74
CA ASP A 198 21.61 -16.39 -3.31
C ASP A 198 22.65 -17.34 -2.72
N TYR A 199 23.36 -16.91 -1.70
CA TYR A 199 24.34 -17.72 -0.99
C TYR A 199 24.37 -17.38 0.49
N ASP A 200 24.24 -18.41 1.33
CA ASP A 200 24.36 -18.33 2.78
C ASP A 200 25.58 -19.13 3.25
N PHE A 201 26.34 -18.51 4.15
CA PHE A 201 27.43 -19.11 4.91
C PHE A 201 27.06 -19.10 6.40
N VAL A 202 27.19 -20.24 7.07
CA VAL A 202 26.92 -20.37 8.51
C VAL A 202 28.15 -20.94 9.22
N TYR A 203 28.66 -20.18 10.18
CA TYR A 203 29.74 -20.59 11.07
C TYR A 203 29.19 -20.96 12.44
N PHE A 204 29.82 -21.94 13.08
CA PHE A 204 29.47 -22.42 14.42
C PHE A 204 30.68 -22.26 15.33
N ASP A 205 30.49 -21.73 16.52
CA ASP A 205 31.55 -21.70 17.53
C ASP A 205 31.73 -23.07 18.22
N GLU A 206 30.63 -23.79 18.37
CA GLU A 206 30.49 -25.06 19.05
C GLU A 206 29.65 -26.02 18.18
N ARG A 207 29.62 -27.31 18.54
CA ARG A 207 28.84 -28.38 17.88
C ARG A 207 29.40 -28.86 16.53
N PHE A 208 29.86 -27.98 15.64
CA PHE A 208 30.36 -28.36 14.31
C PHE A 208 31.70 -27.72 13.97
N SER A 209 32.62 -28.49 13.38
CA SER A 209 33.92 -28.01 12.93
C SER A 209 33.88 -27.32 11.57
N ASP A 210 32.99 -27.78 10.68
CA ASP A 210 32.86 -27.26 9.33
C ASP A 210 31.69 -26.29 9.20
N PRO A 211 31.88 -25.15 8.52
CA PRO A 211 30.79 -24.23 8.24
C PRO A 211 29.80 -24.85 7.25
N TRP A 212 28.58 -24.34 7.26
CA TRP A 212 27.58 -24.72 6.27
C TRP A 212 27.49 -23.73 5.13
N HIS A 213 27.16 -24.28 3.97
CA HIS A 213 27.02 -23.56 2.72
C HIS A 213 25.66 -23.87 2.09
N LEU A 214 24.95 -22.84 1.65
CA LEU A 214 23.72 -22.99 0.87
C LEU A 214 23.76 -22.02 -0.31
N GLY A 215 23.81 -22.55 -1.52
CA GLY A 215 23.68 -21.79 -2.76
C GLY A 215 22.32 -22.03 -3.39
N SER A 216 21.71 -20.97 -3.91
CA SER A 216 20.41 -21.05 -4.59
C SER A 216 20.45 -20.33 -5.93
N ILE A 217 19.84 -20.93 -6.95
CA ILE A 217 19.51 -20.26 -8.21
C ILE A 217 18.01 -20.30 -8.37
N SER A 218 17.40 -19.16 -8.67
CA SER A 218 15.95 -19.04 -8.84
C SER A 218 15.59 -18.37 -10.15
N TYR A 219 14.48 -18.81 -10.73
CA TYR A 219 13.83 -18.15 -11.85
C TYR A 219 12.37 -17.89 -11.49
N GLY A 220 11.99 -16.62 -11.49
CA GLY A 220 10.65 -16.16 -11.22
C GLY A 220 9.98 -15.61 -12.47
N ARG A 221 8.69 -15.86 -12.60
CA ARG A 221 7.84 -15.25 -13.63
C ARG A 221 6.55 -14.74 -13.04
N ARG A 222 6.14 -13.56 -13.48
CA ARG A 222 4.82 -13.00 -13.20
C ARG A 222 3.80 -13.59 -14.17
N THR A 223 2.69 -14.08 -13.64
CA THR A 223 1.55 -14.63 -14.39
C THR A 223 0.28 -13.84 -14.04
N PRO A 224 -0.81 -13.98 -14.81
CA PRO A 224 -2.09 -13.34 -14.47
C PRO A 224 -2.63 -13.75 -13.09
N LEU A 225 -2.29 -14.95 -12.62
CA LEU A 225 -2.73 -15.45 -11.32
C LEU A 225 -1.84 -14.97 -10.18
N GLY A 226 -0.62 -14.49 -10.44
CA GLY A 226 0.36 -14.15 -9.41
C GLY A 226 1.78 -14.47 -9.84
N SER A 227 2.74 -14.32 -8.92
CA SER A 227 4.13 -14.72 -9.20
C SER A 227 4.35 -16.21 -8.96
N VAL A 228 5.17 -16.84 -9.79
CA VAL A 228 5.63 -18.22 -9.65
C VAL A 228 7.15 -18.23 -9.76
N THR A 229 7.84 -18.88 -8.83
CA THR A 229 9.30 -18.96 -8.79
C THR A 229 9.71 -20.41 -8.63
N GLY A 230 10.53 -20.90 -9.54
CA GLY A 230 11.28 -22.14 -9.37
C GLY A 230 12.63 -21.86 -8.74
N ARG A 231 13.06 -22.69 -7.79
CA ARG A 231 14.37 -22.57 -7.11
C ARG A 231 15.08 -23.92 -7.12
N LEU A 232 16.37 -23.88 -7.40
CA LEU A 232 17.30 -24.98 -7.20
C LEU A 232 18.25 -24.63 -6.06
N ASN A 233 18.25 -25.44 -5.01
CA ASN A 233 19.09 -25.30 -3.84
C ASN A 233 20.19 -26.35 -3.87
N TYR A 234 21.41 -25.95 -3.54
CA TYR A 234 22.53 -26.84 -3.27
C TYR A 234 23.10 -26.51 -1.90
N ALA A 235 23.16 -27.51 -1.02
CA ALA A 235 23.72 -27.36 0.31
C ALA A 235 24.91 -28.29 0.50
N ASN A 236 25.96 -27.77 1.14
CA ASN A 236 27.03 -28.56 1.72
C ASN A 236 26.97 -28.39 3.25
N ARG A 237 26.71 -29.49 3.96
CA ARG A 237 26.58 -29.55 5.42
C ARG A 237 27.18 -30.87 5.91
N PHE A 238 27.93 -30.87 7.01
CA PHE A 238 28.49 -32.10 7.59
C PHE A 238 29.31 -32.93 6.61
N THR A 239 30.07 -32.27 5.72
CA THR A 239 30.79 -32.90 4.59
C THR A 239 29.91 -33.60 3.54
N THR A 240 28.58 -33.56 3.70
CA THR A 240 27.59 -34.12 2.77
C THR A 240 26.96 -33.05 1.88
N ASN A 241 26.47 -33.48 0.72
CA ASN A 241 25.84 -32.60 -0.27
C ASN A 241 24.37 -32.95 -0.44
N GLY A 242 23.54 -31.92 -0.59
CA GLY A 242 22.11 -32.05 -0.85
C GLY A 242 21.68 -31.14 -1.99
N VAL A 243 20.75 -31.62 -2.81
CA VAL A 243 20.08 -30.83 -3.85
C VAL A 243 18.57 -30.87 -3.61
N GLN A 244 17.93 -29.72 -3.72
CA GLN A 244 16.48 -29.60 -3.60
C GLN A 244 15.93 -28.70 -4.70
N PHE A 245 14.79 -29.11 -5.26
CA PHE A 245 14.02 -28.29 -6.18
C PHE A 245 12.74 -27.82 -5.49
N GLU A 246 12.39 -26.55 -5.70
CA GLU A 246 11.21 -25.93 -5.12
C GLU A 246 10.44 -25.11 -6.16
N ILE A 247 9.13 -25.03 -5.95
CA ILE A 247 8.25 -24.08 -6.64
C ILE A 247 7.46 -23.34 -5.58
N ASP A 248 7.56 -22.02 -5.61
CA ASP A 248 6.80 -21.09 -4.78
C ASP A 248 5.86 -20.28 -5.69
N ALA A 249 4.61 -20.11 -5.27
CA ALA A 249 3.61 -19.32 -5.97
C ALA A 249 2.84 -18.41 -5.02
N TYR A 250 2.51 -17.21 -5.49
CA TYR A 250 1.73 -16.22 -4.76
C TYR A 250 0.45 -15.85 -5.51
N PRO A 251 -0.54 -16.75 -5.60
CA PRO A 251 -1.75 -16.49 -6.34
C PRO A 251 -2.61 -15.41 -5.68
N ARG A 252 -3.09 -14.44 -6.47
CA ARG A 252 -4.07 -13.45 -6.06
C ARG A 252 -5.47 -14.06 -6.13
N ILE A 253 -6.21 -13.99 -5.04
CA ILE A 253 -7.56 -14.56 -4.93
C ILE A 253 -8.61 -13.45 -5.05
N SER A 254 -8.38 -12.31 -4.40
CA SER A 254 -9.21 -11.11 -4.50
C SER A 254 -8.38 -9.84 -4.21
N ASP A 255 -9.04 -8.70 -4.06
CA ASP A 255 -8.38 -7.47 -3.59
C ASP A 255 -7.91 -7.58 -2.14
N THR A 256 -8.60 -8.37 -1.33
CA THR A 256 -8.29 -8.60 0.08
C THR A 256 -7.35 -9.78 0.27
N PHE A 257 -7.55 -10.86 -0.48
CA PHE A 257 -6.90 -12.14 -0.21
C PHE A 257 -5.90 -12.52 -1.30
N TYR A 258 -4.77 -13.05 -0.86
CA TYR A 258 -3.82 -13.78 -1.70
C TYR A 258 -3.29 -14.97 -0.91
N ALA A 259 -2.74 -15.96 -1.59
CA ALA A 259 -2.13 -17.09 -0.93
C ALA A 259 -0.63 -17.19 -1.22
N TYR A 260 0.05 -17.93 -0.38
CA TYR A 260 1.34 -18.55 -0.66
C TYR A 260 1.11 -20.04 -0.83
N VAL A 261 1.66 -20.62 -1.88
CA VAL A 261 1.63 -22.06 -2.16
C VAL A 261 3.05 -22.47 -2.50
N SER A 262 3.54 -23.52 -1.88
CA SER A 262 4.91 -23.99 -2.06
C SER A 262 4.96 -25.51 -2.09
N GLY A 263 5.83 -26.05 -2.92
CA GLY A 263 6.12 -27.48 -3.02
C GLY A 263 7.59 -27.70 -3.34
N GLY A 264 8.19 -28.74 -2.79
CA GLY A 264 9.58 -29.06 -3.06
C GLY A 264 9.92 -30.52 -2.84
N ILE A 265 10.97 -30.96 -3.53
CA ILE A 265 11.45 -32.34 -3.54
C ILE A 265 12.98 -32.40 -3.45
N SER A 266 13.49 -33.45 -2.83
CA SER A 266 14.92 -33.76 -2.80
C SER A 266 15.16 -35.27 -2.83
N GLU A 267 16.29 -35.70 -3.39
CA GLU A 267 16.68 -37.13 -3.43
C GLU A 267 17.21 -37.65 -2.08
N ASN A 268 17.75 -36.76 -1.22
CA ASN A 268 18.49 -37.15 -0.03
C ASN A 268 17.85 -36.55 1.24
N GLY A 269 17.10 -37.37 1.99
CA GLY A 269 16.35 -37.00 3.19
C GLY A 269 17.18 -36.68 4.44
N GLY A 270 18.45 -36.27 4.28
CA GLY A 270 19.37 -35.92 5.36
C GLY A 270 19.58 -34.41 5.54
N ILE A 271 19.78 -33.66 4.44
CA ILE A 271 19.95 -32.19 4.49
C ILE A 271 18.62 -31.48 4.22
N PHE A 272 17.89 -31.95 3.21
CA PHE A 272 16.61 -31.39 2.81
C PHE A 272 15.48 -32.39 3.06
N PRO A 273 14.25 -31.93 3.31
CA PRO A 273 13.09 -32.81 3.35
C PRO A 273 12.90 -33.44 1.98
N ARG A 274 12.62 -34.74 1.95
CA ARG A 274 12.30 -35.49 0.73
C ARG A 274 11.10 -34.87 0.01
N TYR A 275 10.10 -34.48 0.78
CA TYR A 275 8.94 -33.71 0.31
C TYR A 275 8.69 -32.54 1.25
N ARG A 276 8.43 -31.37 0.68
CA ARG A 276 7.91 -30.22 1.42
C ARG A 276 6.69 -29.64 0.73
N ALA A 277 5.75 -29.16 1.53
CA ALA A 277 4.61 -28.39 1.05
C ALA A 277 4.35 -27.22 1.99
N GLY A 278 3.80 -26.14 1.46
CA GLY A 278 3.43 -24.97 2.26
C GLY A 278 2.21 -24.28 1.69
N PHE A 279 1.36 -23.81 2.58
CA PHE A 279 0.23 -22.95 2.25
C PHE A 279 0.08 -21.85 3.29
N SER A 280 -0.18 -20.62 2.88
CA SER A 280 -0.63 -19.55 3.79
C SER A 280 -1.66 -18.68 3.09
N LEU A 281 -2.78 -18.37 3.73
CA LEU A 281 -3.76 -17.41 3.24
C LEU A 281 -3.50 -16.07 3.92
N TYR A 282 -3.20 -15.05 3.11
CA TYR A 282 -2.96 -13.69 3.54
C TYR A 282 -4.20 -12.82 3.31
N ALA A 283 -4.41 -11.88 4.21
CA ALA A 283 -5.45 -10.87 4.12
C ALA A 283 -4.84 -9.47 4.30
N ASN A 284 -5.11 -8.58 3.34
CA ASN A 284 -4.85 -7.14 3.48
C ASN A 284 -6.04 -6.51 4.22
N LEU A 285 -5.80 -6.01 5.43
CA LEU A 285 -6.84 -5.53 6.33
C LEU A 285 -6.89 -3.99 6.38
N PRO A 286 -8.04 -3.38 6.75
CA PRO A 286 -8.14 -1.95 6.93
C PRO A 286 -7.12 -1.39 7.94
N LYS A 287 -6.89 -0.08 7.88
CA LYS A 287 -5.93 0.63 8.76
C LYS A 287 -4.49 0.11 8.65
N SER A 288 -4.10 -0.33 7.45
CA SER A 288 -2.75 -0.79 7.11
C SER A 288 -2.28 -2.02 7.91
N PHE A 289 -3.23 -2.89 8.27
CA PHE A 289 -2.92 -4.19 8.85
C PHE A 289 -2.86 -5.26 7.76
N GLU A 290 -2.15 -6.33 8.06
CA GLU A 290 -2.20 -7.57 7.30
C GLU A 290 -2.17 -8.74 8.28
N ALA A 291 -2.68 -9.89 7.86
CA ALA A 291 -2.60 -11.11 8.64
C ALA A 291 -2.48 -12.33 7.73
N ASP A 292 -1.86 -13.39 8.21
CA ASP A 292 -1.92 -14.69 7.54
C ASP A 292 -2.08 -15.83 8.52
N VAL A 293 -2.69 -16.90 8.02
CA VAL A 293 -2.73 -18.21 8.66
C VAL A 293 -2.37 -19.27 7.64
N GLY A 294 -1.63 -20.29 8.05
CA GLY A 294 -1.11 -21.28 7.13
C GLY A 294 -0.51 -22.51 7.80
N PHE A 295 0.08 -23.35 6.98
CA PHE A 295 0.83 -24.50 7.41
C PHE A 295 2.07 -24.74 6.54
N ARG A 296 3.02 -25.51 7.08
CA ARG A 296 4.12 -26.15 6.37
C ARG A 296 4.12 -27.64 6.71
N PHE A 297 4.44 -28.44 5.72
CA PHE A 297 4.61 -29.88 5.83
C PHE A 297 6.03 -30.21 5.38
N LEU A 298 6.75 -30.96 6.20
CA LEU A 298 8.09 -31.45 5.91
C LEU A 298 8.10 -32.96 6.10
N SER A 299 8.67 -33.68 5.14
CA SER A 299 8.83 -35.14 5.20
C SER A 299 10.31 -35.50 5.10
N PHE A 300 10.86 -35.98 6.21
CA PHE A 300 12.20 -36.57 6.30
C PHE A 300 12.04 -38.09 6.52
N SER A 301 12.62 -38.64 7.59
CA SER A 301 12.29 -39.97 8.13
C SER A 301 10.92 -39.98 8.80
N SER A 302 10.51 -38.86 9.40
CA SER A 302 9.17 -38.61 9.94
C SER A 302 8.55 -37.39 9.27
N SER A 303 7.23 -37.27 9.44
CA SER A 303 6.44 -36.15 8.91
C SER A 303 6.22 -35.11 10.00
N THR A 304 6.47 -33.85 9.68
CA THR A 304 6.27 -32.72 10.59
C THR A 304 5.29 -31.72 9.99
N TRP A 305 4.25 -31.40 10.76
CA TRP A 305 3.28 -30.35 10.44
C TRP A 305 3.53 -29.13 11.30
N ILE A 306 3.61 -27.97 10.67
CA ILE A 306 3.87 -26.70 11.33
C ILE A 306 2.73 -25.75 10.95
N TYR A 307 2.06 -25.19 11.94
CA TYR A 307 1.01 -24.20 11.74
C TYR A 307 1.58 -22.80 11.96
N THR A 308 1.26 -21.87 11.06
CA THR A 308 1.81 -20.52 11.08
C THR A 308 0.68 -19.51 11.21
N ALA A 309 0.93 -18.46 11.98
CA ALA A 309 0.09 -17.27 11.97
C ALA A 309 0.95 -16.01 12.06
N SER A 310 0.55 -14.94 11.40
CA SER A 310 1.18 -13.64 11.59
C SER A 310 0.20 -12.48 11.55
N ILE A 311 0.61 -11.38 12.19
CA ILE A 311 -0.02 -10.08 12.07
C ILE A 311 1.03 -9.05 11.72
N GLY A 312 0.75 -8.27 10.68
CA GLY A 312 1.59 -7.20 10.20
C GLY A 312 0.91 -5.84 10.30
N LYS A 313 1.70 -4.78 10.44
CA LYS A 313 1.23 -3.39 10.43
C LYS A 313 2.24 -2.49 9.73
N TYR A 314 1.75 -1.69 8.79
CA TYR A 314 2.52 -0.57 8.26
C TYR A 314 2.27 0.68 9.09
N TYR A 315 3.35 1.36 9.48
CA TYR A 315 3.31 2.63 10.19
C TYR A 315 4.48 3.51 9.75
N SER A 316 4.18 4.64 9.12
CA SER A 316 5.19 5.48 8.47
C SER A 316 6.00 4.68 7.44
N ASN A 317 7.32 4.82 7.46
CA ASN A 317 8.27 4.02 6.69
C ASN A 317 8.52 2.62 7.28
N TYR A 318 7.80 2.22 8.32
CA TYR A 318 8.01 0.94 8.97
C TYR A 318 6.95 -0.08 8.58
N TRP A 319 7.38 -1.34 8.47
CA TRP A 319 6.51 -2.50 8.51
C TRP A 319 6.94 -3.39 9.66
N PHE A 320 6.00 -3.69 10.55
CA PHE A 320 6.17 -4.58 11.67
C PHE A 320 5.41 -5.87 11.36
N ASN A 321 6.01 -7.03 11.63
CA ASN A 321 5.36 -8.33 11.50
C ASN A 321 5.72 -9.21 12.67
N LEU A 322 4.70 -9.69 13.38
CA LEU A 322 4.82 -10.67 14.44
C LEU A 322 4.32 -12.00 13.90
N ARG A 323 5.19 -13.00 13.82
CA ARG A 323 4.89 -14.35 13.31
C ARG A 323 5.13 -15.39 14.38
N THR A 324 4.27 -16.40 14.42
CA THR A 324 4.43 -17.59 15.26
C THR A 324 4.41 -18.86 14.41
N TYR A 325 5.13 -19.88 14.88
CA TYR A 325 5.13 -21.23 14.35
C TYR A 325 4.81 -22.20 15.48
N LEU A 326 3.85 -23.09 15.22
CA LEU A 326 3.34 -24.07 16.17
C LEU A 326 3.56 -25.45 15.56
N THR A 327 4.38 -26.28 16.21
CA THR A 327 4.68 -27.64 15.74
C THR A 327 4.20 -28.65 16.77
N PRO A 328 3.02 -29.27 16.56
CA PRO A 328 2.52 -30.31 17.45
C PRO A 328 3.36 -31.57 17.36
N SER A 329 3.58 -32.22 18.50
CA SER A 329 4.11 -33.58 18.61
C SER A 329 3.10 -34.46 19.35
N ASN A 330 3.45 -35.73 19.61
CA ASN A 330 2.54 -36.68 20.28
C ASN A 330 2.05 -36.19 21.65
N ASN A 331 2.91 -35.52 22.43
CA ASN A 331 2.62 -35.10 23.81
C ASN A 331 2.95 -33.62 24.11
N SER A 332 3.41 -32.83 23.13
CA SER A 332 3.77 -31.44 23.36
C SER A 332 3.46 -30.52 22.16
N LEU A 333 3.77 -29.22 22.34
CA LEU A 333 3.65 -28.20 21.32
C LEU A 333 4.88 -27.30 21.34
N SER A 334 5.76 -27.45 20.36
CA SER A 334 6.87 -26.53 20.15
C SER A 334 6.39 -25.21 19.55
N LYS A 335 6.99 -24.10 19.99
CA LYS A 335 6.56 -22.74 19.66
C LYS A 335 7.79 -21.89 19.32
N SER A 336 7.75 -21.19 18.20
CA SER A 336 8.70 -20.11 17.92
C SER A 336 7.96 -18.83 17.54
N ILE A 337 8.53 -17.70 17.95
CA ILE A 337 7.96 -16.37 17.73
C ILE A 337 9.06 -15.49 17.14
N SER A 338 8.72 -14.72 16.11
CA SER A 338 9.62 -13.81 15.44
C SER A 338 8.96 -12.46 15.23
N LEU A 339 9.66 -11.39 15.61
CA LEU A 339 9.33 -10.02 15.26
C LEU A 339 10.28 -9.57 14.15
N THR A 340 9.71 -9.22 13.01
CA THR A 340 10.43 -8.57 11.91
C THR A 340 10.00 -7.11 11.80
N VAL A 341 10.98 -6.22 11.72
CA VAL A 341 10.80 -4.81 11.43
C VAL A 341 11.55 -4.48 10.15
N ARG A 342 10.87 -3.85 9.18
CA ARG A 342 11.49 -3.28 7.99
C ARG A 342 11.34 -1.78 8.01
N TYR A 343 12.41 -1.05 7.72
CA TYR A 343 12.41 0.39 7.50
C TYR A 343 12.69 0.67 6.03
N TYR A 344 11.69 1.17 5.31
CA TYR A 344 11.77 1.49 3.89
C TYR A 344 12.47 2.82 3.67
N LEU A 345 13.50 2.80 2.82
CA LEU A 345 14.32 3.96 2.48
C LEU A 345 13.77 4.74 1.28
N ALA A 346 13.16 4.04 0.32
CA ALA A 346 12.63 4.65 -0.90
C ALA A 346 11.45 3.86 -1.50
N GLY A 347 11.60 2.54 -1.62
CA GLY A 347 10.59 1.69 -2.24
C GLY A 347 10.59 0.27 -1.66
N ALA A 348 9.70 -0.59 -2.16
CA ALA A 348 9.50 -1.93 -1.59
C ALA A 348 10.74 -2.86 -1.63
N ASP A 349 11.75 -2.54 -2.45
CA ASP A 349 13.02 -3.29 -2.56
C ASP A 349 14.20 -2.53 -1.92
N ASP A 350 13.94 -1.43 -1.21
CA ASP A 350 14.94 -0.56 -0.61
C ASP A 350 14.62 -0.41 0.87
N TYR A 351 15.16 -1.30 1.70
CA TYR A 351 14.88 -1.31 3.12
C TYR A 351 16.04 -1.86 3.95
N LEU A 352 16.07 -1.43 5.21
CA LEU A 352 16.78 -2.10 6.29
C LEU A 352 15.80 -3.03 7.02
N SER A 353 16.25 -4.20 7.46
CA SER A 353 15.44 -5.12 8.25
C SER A 353 16.13 -5.54 9.52
N LEU A 354 15.37 -5.60 10.61
CA LEU A 354 15.75 -6.23 11.87
C LEU A 354 14.77 -7.38 12.12
N ARG A 355 15.29 -8.59 12.36
CA ARG A 355 14.49 -9.73 12.82
C ARG A 355 15.04 -10.16 14.16
N ILE A 356 14.17 -10.30 15.15
CA ILE A 356 14.49 -10.90 16.44
C ILE A 356 13.50 -12.02 16.72
N GLY A 357 13.97 -13.11 17.31
CA GLY A 357 13.11 -14.26 17.54
C GLY A 357 13.58 -15.16 18.67
N THR A 358 12.67 -16.04 19.08
CA THR A 358 12.93 -17.10 20.05
C THR A 358 12.27 -18.41 19.60
N GLY A 359 12.90 -19.53 19.95
CA GLY A 359 12.52 -20.86 19.50
C GLY A 359 13.03 -21.15 18.10
N LEU A 360 13.20 -22.43 17.80
CA LEU A 360 13.70 -22.88 16.51
C LEU A 360 12.58 -22.76 15.48
N SER A 361 12.72 -21.81 14.56
CA SER A 361 11.83 -21.70 13.40
C SER A 361 12.00 -22.94 12.51
N PRO A 362 10.92 -23.69 12.23
CA PRO A 362 10.98 -24.92 11.42
C PRO A 362 11.36 -24.69 9.96
N ASP A 363 11.46 -23.43 9.51
CA ASP A 363 11.96 -23.06 8.19
C ASP A 363 13.47 -23.34 8.04
N ARG A 364 14.17 -23.65 9.14
CA ARG A 364 15.57 -24.10 9.20
C ARG A 364 15.67 -25.49 9.84
N PRO A 365 15.29 -26.56 9.12
CA PRO A 365 15.28 -27.93 9.65
C PRO A 365 16.66 -28.49 10.01
N GLU A 366 17.72 -27.84 9.57
CA GLU A 366 19.12 -28.06 9.92
C GLU A 366 19.41 -28.31 11.42
N ASN A 367 18.66 -27.69 12.32
CA ASN A 367 19.05 -27.63 13.73
C ASN A 367 18.60 -28.86 14.55
N TYR A 368 17.84 -29.79 13.96
CA TYR A 368 17.07 -30.81 14.68
C TYR A 368 17.75 -32.18 14.88
N TYR A 369 18.91 -32.41 14.25
CA TYR A 369 19.59 -33.71 14.32
C TYR A 369 20.77 -33.70 15.30
N LEU A 370 20.84 -34.77 16.12
CA LEU A 370 22.00 -35.13 16.92
C LEU A 370 22.89 -36.04 16.08
N TYR A 371 24.16 -35.67 15.97
CA TYR A 371 25.18 -36.44 15.27
C TYR A 371 26.17 -37.03 16.28
N ASN A 372 26.68 -38.24 16.03
CA ASN A 372 27.82 -38.74 16.80
C ASN A 372 29.12 -38.07 16.34
N ILE A 373 30.22 -38.47 16.98
CA ILE A 373 31.58 -37.99 16.67
C ILE A 373 32.01 -38.38 15.24
N ASP A 374 31.30 -39.31 14.59
CA ASP A 374 31.53 -39.79 13.23
C ASP A 374 30.52 -39.22 12.21
N ASP A 375 29.81 -38.13 12.56
CA ASP A 375 28.81 -37.45 11.72
C ASP A 375 27.60 -38.31 11.28
N GLU A 376 27.32 -39.42 11.96
CA GLU A 376 26.09 -40.18 11.76
C GLU A 376 24.94 -39.63 12.61
N ILE A 377 23.74 -39.57 12.03
CA ILE A 377 22.52 -39.20 12.75
C ILE A 377 22.25 -40.26 13.83
N ILE A 378 22.50 -39.92 15.09
CA ILE A 378 22.26 -40.79 16.25
C ILE A 378 20.93 -40.51 16.95
N GLY A 379 20.24 -39.47 16.53
CA GLY A 379 18.91 -39.16 17.00
C GLY A 379 18.43 -37.81 16.48
N SER A 380 17.19 -37.49 16.81
CA SER A 380 16.68 -36.13 16.79
C SER A 380 16.49 -35.70 18.24
N LEU A 381 16.92 -34.49 18.61
CA LEU A 381 16.44 -33.91 19.86
C LEU A 381 14.94 -33.74 19.71
N ASP A 382 14.16 -34.26 20.67
CA ASP A 382 12.75 -33.90 20.77
C ASP A 382 12.70 -32.37 20.83
N GLN A 383 11.93 -31.76 19.91
CA GLN A 383 11.82 -30.31 19.65
C GLN A 383 11.38 -29.49 20.89
N GLU A 384 11.18 -30.16 22.00
CA GLU A 384 10.31 -29.79 23.10
C GLU A 384 11.02 -28.89 24.13
N ASP A 385 12.37 -28.87 24.15
CA ASP A 385 13.13 -28.17 25.20
C ASP A 385 14.23 -27.21 24.72
N LEU A 386 14.61 -27.19 23.44
CA LEU A 386 15.74 -26.38 22.99
C LEU A 386 15.38 -24.90 22.88
N LYS A 387 16.01 -24.09 23.72
CA LYS A 387 15.85 -22.63 23.70
C LYS A 387 16.82 -22.04 22.69
N SER A 388 16.29 -21.31 21.71
CA SER A 388 17.09 -20.45 20.86
C SER A 388 16.62 -19.01 20.94
N THR A 389 17.56 -18.09 20.74
CA THR A 389 17.29 -16.68 20.53
C THR A 389 18.13 -16.19 19.38
N ASN A 390 17.54 -15.43 18.47
CA ASN A 390 18.24 -14.97 17.29
C ASN A 390 17.99 -13.50 16.98
N ILE A 391 18.97 -12.91 16.30
CA ILE A 391 18.92 -11.56 15.76
C ILE A 391 19.51 -11.58 14.35
N PHE A 392 18.84 -10.91 13.42
CA PHE A 392 19.30 -10.72 12.06
C PHE A 392 19.15 -9.28 11.64
N LEU A 393 20.15 -8.78 10.94
CA LEU A 393 20.16 -7.48 10.28
C LEU A 393 20.26 -7.72 8.78
N GLY A 394 19.34 -7.13 8.03
CA GLY A 394 19.29 -7.24 6.58
C GLY A 394 19.29 -5.89 5.92
N TYR A 395 19.84 -5.85 4.71
CA TYR A 395 19.82 -4.71 3.82
C TYR A 395 19.42 -5.18 2.44
N ARG A 396 18.38 -4.56 1.87
CA ARG A 396 17.95 -4.77 0.49
C ARG A 396 17.99 -3.45 -0.25
N LYS A 397 18.58 -3.46 -1.44
CA LYS A 397 18.73 -2.26 -2.27
C LYS A 397 18.41 -2.57 -3.72
N SER A 398 17.63 -1.71 -4.35
CA SER A 398 17.41 -1.75 -5.80
C SER A 398 18.26 -0.69 -6.49
N ILE A 399 18.91 -1.09 -7.60
CA ILE A 399 19.69 -0.22 -8.49
C ILE A 399 19.06 -0.27 -9.87
N LYS A 400 18.63 0.90 -10.37
CA LYS A 400 17.90 1.04 -11.63
C LYS A 400 16.68 0.11 -11.71
N GLN A 401 16.07 -0.19 -10.57
CA GLN A 401 14.82 -0.97 -10.39
C GLN A 401 14.90 -2.46 -10.81
N SER A 402 15.82 -2.82 -11.70
CA SER A 402 16.00 -4.15 -12.24
C SER A 402 17.06 -4.98 -11.52
N ASN A 403 18.01 -4.35 -10.83
CA ASN A 403 19.12 -5.04 -10.16
C ASN A 403 18.92 -4.90 -8.66
N ILE A 404 18.68 -6.01 -7.97
CA ILE A 404 18.35 -6.01 -6.55
C ILE A 404 19.43 -6.78 -5.82
N PHE A 405 20.01 -6.15 -4.83
CA PHE A 405 21.02 -6.73 -3.96
C PHE A 405 20.42 -6.93 -2.58
N PHE A 406 20.79 -8.02 -1.95
CA PHE A 406 20.43 -8.33 -0.58
C PHE A 406 21.67 -8.80 0.16
N MET A 407 21.77 -8.39 1.42
CA MET A 407 22.73 -8.93 2.38
C MET A 407 22.01 -9.09 3.72
N GLU A 408 22.26 -10.18 4.42
CA GLU A 408 21.81 -10.42 5.78
C GLU A 408 22.96 -10.96 6.62
N VAL A 409 23.05 -10.49 7.85
CA VAL A 409 23.94 -11.03 8.86
C VAL A 409 23.12 -11.41 10.07
N GLY A 410 23.46 -12.51 10.72
CA GLY A 410 22.71 -13.00 11.85
C GLY A 410 23.57 -13.68 12.90
N ALA A 411 23.08 -13.64 14.13
CA ALA A 411 23.60 -14.41 15.23
C ALA A 411 22.45 -15.14 15.91
N GLU A 412 22.63 -16.43 16.17
CA GLU A 412 21.69 -17.27 16.90
C GLU A 412 22.42 -17.93 18.06
N ASN A 413 21.89 -17.79 19.27
CA ASN A 413 22.32 -18.57 20.43
C ASN A 413 21.32 -19.71 20.59
N GLN A 414 21.78 -20.95 20.47
CA GLN A 414 20.94 -22.13 20.49
C GLN A 414 21.47 -23.14 21.52
N GLU A 415 20.55 -23.69 22.30
CA GLU A 415 20.77 -24.94 23.03
C GLU A 415 20.83 -26.13 22.06
N TYR A 416 21.94 -26.87 22.08
CA TYR A 416 22.15 -28.02 21.18
C TYR A 416 22.34 -29.35 21.93
N ALA A 417 22.50 -29.28 23.25
CA ALA A 417 22.37 -30.40 24.17
C ALA A 417 21.88 -29.82 25.51
N LEU A 418 21.36 -30.67 26.41
CA LEU A 418 20.86 -30.22 27.72
C LEU A 418 21.90 -29.34 28.43
N ASP A 419 21.53 -28.09 28.73
CA ASP A 419 22.37 -27.08 29.38
C ASP A 419 23.65 -26.68 28.61
N LYS A 420 23.76 -27.02 27.33
CA LYS A 420 24.86 -26.61 26.43
C LYS A 420 24.37 -25.72 25.31
N LYS A 421 24.99 -24.55 25.19
CA LYS A 421 24.65 -23.53 24.19
C LYS A 421 25.82 -23.22 23.28
N GLY A 422 25.50 -22.92 22.03
CA GLY A 422 26.45 -22.50 21.00
C GLY A 422 25.88 -21.34 20.19
N TYR A 423 26.77 -20.56 19.62
CA TYR A 423 26.47 -19.48 18.70
C TYR A 423 26.63 -19.93 17.24
N GLN A 424 25.63 -19.57 16.44
CA GLN A 424 25.67 -19.68 14.99
C GLN A 424 25.73 -18.27 14.40
N PHE A 425 26.64 -18.06 13.45
CA PHE A 425 26.80 -16.80 12.74
C PHE A 425 26.48 -17.00 11.28
N THR A 426 25.47 -16.29 10.77
CA THR A 426 25.05 -16.36 9.37
C THR A 426 25.51 -15.11 8.62
N ILE A 427 26.06 -15.29 7.42
CA ILE A 427 26.24 -14.23 6.43
C ILE A 427 25.58 -14.72 5.13
N GLY A 428 24.56 -14.01 4.70
CA GLY A 428 23.82 -14.24 3.46
C GLY A 428 23.98 -13.09 2.50
N ALA A 429 24.10 -13.39 1.21
CA ALA A 429 24.09 -12.38 0.15
C ALA A 429 23.35 -12.91 -1.08
N GLY A 430 22.67 -12.00 -1.78
CA GLY A 430 21.90 -12.35 -2.95
C GLY A 430 21.84 -11.24 -3.99
N PHE A 431 21.64 -11.66 -5.24
CA PHE A 431 21.43 -10.79 -6.39
C PHE A 431 20.23 -11.27 -7.18
N THR A 432 19.31 -10.37 -7.50
CA THR A 432 18.18 -10.63 -8.40
C THR A 432 18.17 -9.63 -9.54
N LYS A 433 18.08 -10.15 -10.77
CA LYS A 433 17.86 -9.35 -11.98
C LYS A 433 16.41 -9.52 -12.47
N ARG A 434 15.65 -8.44 -12.53
CA ARG A 434 14.32 -8.35 -13.17
C ARG A 434 14.44 -7.85 -14.62
N PHE A 435 13.63 -8.41 -15.52
CA PHE A 435 13.61 -8.06 -16.95
C PHE A 435 12.29 -8.43 -17.66
#